data_AF-A0A183JUS5-F1
#
_entry.id   AF-A0A183JUS5-F1
#
_cell.length_a   1.000
_cell.length_b   1.000
_cell.length_c   1.000
_cell.angle_alpha   90.00
_cell.angle_beta   90.00
_cell.angle_gamma   90.00
#
_symmetry.space_group_name_H-M   'P 1'
#
loop_
_entity.id
_entity.type
_entity.pdbx_description
1 polymer ?
#
loop_
_entity_poly.entity_id
_entity_poly.type
_entity_poly.pdbx_seq_one_letter_code
_entity_poly.pdbx_strand_id
1 'polypeptide(L)'
;RLKSKLIAGKIIPAIATTTSLVAGLVCLELLKLVQGHKKLELFKNAYVDLALPFTSFYEPVAPIKSKYYDTEFSLWDRFELSGPMTLQGLIDYFKDRLKLNVTMLSQDVSMLYAFFMPEAKRKERLVMS
;
A
#
# COMPACT_ATOMS: atom_id res chain seq x y z
N ARG A 1 -2.38 -20.70 36.91
CA ARG A 1 -3.53 -19.79 36.63
C ARG A 1 -3.13 -18.55 35.82
N LEU A 2 -2.19 -17.71 36.29
CA LEU A 2 -1.78 -16.49 35.56
C LEU A 2 -1.08 -16.78 34.22
N LYS A 3 -0.06 -17.67 34.20
CA LYS A 3 0.59 -18.11 32.95
C LYS A 3 -0.39 -18.76 31.96
N SER A 4 -1.31 -19.60 32.45
CA SER A 4 -2.35 -20.23 31.64
C SER A 4 -3.29 -19.20 30.99
N LYS A 5 -3.67 -18.15 31.73
CA LYS A 5 -4.50 -17.05 31.22
C LYS A 5 -3.76 -16.22 30.17
N LEU A 6 -2.45 -15.99 30.35
CA LEU A 6 -1.62 -15.26 29.40
C LEU A 6 -1.54 -16.00 28.05
N ILE A 7 -1.29 -17.31 28.08
CA ILE A 7 -1.15 -18.13 26.86
C ILE A 7 -2.51 -18.35 26.18
N ALA A 8 -3.54 -18.77 26.92
CA ALA A 8 -4.86 -19.02 26.35
C ALA A 8 -5.56 -17.74 25.85
N GLY A 9 -5.32 -16.61 26.54
CA GLY A 9 -5.87 -15.30 26.17
C GLY A 9 -5.05 -14.53 25.14
N LYS A 10 -3.90 -15.06 24.69
CA LYS A 10 -2.97 -14.37 23.77
C LYS A 10 -2.67 -12.92 24.22
N ILE A 11 -2.45 -12.73 25.52
CA ILE A 11 -2.28 -11.39 26.10
C ILE A 11 -0.93 -10.81 25.68
N ILE A 12 -0.96 -9.62 25.07
CA ILE A 12 0.24 -8.84 24.75
C ILE A 12 0.62 -8.01 25.98
N PRO A 13 1.82 -8.18 26.57
CA PRO A 13 2.27 -7.36 27.68
C PRO A 13 2.42 -5.89 27.26
N ALA A 14 1.94 -4.98 28.09
CA ALA A 14 2.02 -3.54 27.86
C ALA A 14 2.29 -2.81 29.17
N ILE A 15 3.02 -1.69 29.08
CA ILE A 15 3.29 -0.78 30.19
C ILE A 15 3.29 0.66 29.69
N ALA A 16 2.94 1.61 30.55
CA ALA A 16 2.80 3.02 30.17
C ALA A 16 4.14 3.66 29.73
N THR A 17 5.28 3.16 30.22
CA THR A 17 6.60 3.71 29.89
C THR A 17 6.97 3.50 28.42
N THR A 18 6.81 2.29 27.87
CA THR A 18 7.03 2.05 26.44
C THR A 18 6.00 2.78 25.58
N THR A 19 4.74 2.86 26.03
CA THR A 19 3.66 3.53 25.31
C THR A 19 3.90 5.04 25.18
N SER A 20 4.27 5.70 26.28
CA SER A 20 4.56 7.16 26.29
C SER A 20 5.79 7.49 25.46
N LEU A 21 6.83 6.66 25.51
CA LEU A 21 8.03 6.82 24.68
C LEU A 21 7.70 6.74 23.19
N VAL A 22 6.99 5.68 22.77
CA VAL A 22 6.61 5.50 21.35
C VAL A 22 5.72 6.66 20.88
N ALA A 23 4.76 7.09 21.68
CA ALA A 23 3.92 8.25 21.36
C ALA A 23 4.75 9.53 21.17
N GLY A 24 5.73 9.78 22.04
CA GLY A 24 6.65 10.92 21.92
C GLY A 24 7.44 10.90 20.61
N LEU A 25 8.00 9.75 20.24
CA LEU A 25 8.73 9.59 18.97
C LEU A 25 7.83 9.82 17.75
N VAL A 26 6.60 9.31 17.77
CA VAL A 26 5.62 9.54 16.69
C VAL A 26 5.29 11.02 16.55
N CYS A 27 5.11 11.74 17.66
CA CYS A 27 4.87 13.19 17.64
C CYS A 27 6.04 13.96 16.99
N LEU A 28 7.29 13.52 17.21
CA LEU A 28 8.45 14.13 16.56
C LEU A 28 8.44 13.95 15.04
N GLU A 29 8.10 12.75 14.54
CA GLU A 29 7.96 12.52 13.10
C GLU A 29 6.76 13.28 12.50
N LEU A 30 5.67 13.43 13.27
CA LEU A 30 4.50 14.21 12.85
C LEU A 30 4.86 15.68 12.60
N LEU A 31 5.69 16.28 13.45
CA LEU A 31 6.16 17.66 13.23
C LEU A 31 6.89 17.80 11.88
N LYS A 32 7.65 16.79 11.47
CA LYS A 32 8.35 16.80 10.18
C LYS A 32 7.37 16.77 9.00
N LEU A 33 6.30 15.99 9.11
CA LEU A 33 5.22 15.94 8.12
C LEU A 33 4.50 17.28 8.00
N VAL A 34 4.15 17.91 9.14
CA VAL A 34 3.46 19.20 9.17
C VAL A 34 4.32 20.32 8.58
N GLN A 35 5.64 20.27 8.75
CA GLN A 35 6.58 21.20 8.12
C GLN A 35 6.74 20.99 6.60
N GLY A 36 6.16 19.92 6.03
CA GLY A 36 6.22 19.64 4.59
C GLY A 36 7.56 19.07 4.11
N HIS A 37 8.36 18.47 5.00
CA HIS A 37 9.60 17.81 4.60
C HIS A 37 9.32 16.63 3.66
N LYS A 38 10.04 16.58 2.53
CA LYS A 38 9.91 15.51 1.52
C LYS A 38 11.15 14.62 1.41
N LYS A 39 12.25 14.99 2.06
CA LYS A 39 13.51 14.23 2.01
C LYS A 39 13.43 13.04 2.95
N LEU A 40 13.65 11.84 2.42
CA LEU A 40 13.58 10.59 3.18
C LEU A 40 14.55 10.54 4.35
N GLU A 41 15.76 11.09 4.17
CA GLU A 41 16.84 11.15 5.16
C GLU A 41 16.44 11.84 6.48
N LEU A 42 15.46 12.75 6.41
CA LEU A 42 14.96 13.48 7.58
C LEU A 42 14.02 12.63 8.44
N PHE A 43 13.37 11.62 7.84
CA PHE A 43 12.49 10.70 8.55
C PHE A 43 13.30 9.59 9.19
N LYS A 44 12.89 9.15 10.37
CA LYS A 44 13.56 8.06 11.10
C LYS A 44 12.53 7.07 11.61
N ASN A 45 12.74 5.81 11.29
CA ASN A 45 12.11 4.70 11.99
C ASN A 45 12.88 4.45 13.29
N ALA A 46 12.17 4.12 14.35
CA ALA A 46 12.76 3.87 15.66
C ALA A 46 12.46 2.44 16.11
N TYR A 47 13.50 1.75 16.58
CA TYR A 47 13.39 0.51 17.34
C TYR A 47 13.84 0.76 18.78
N VAL A 48 13.05 0.32 19.75
CA VAL A 48 13.28 0.61 21.16
C VAL A 48 13.06 -0.64 22.00
N ASP A 49 14.05 -0.94 22.84
CA ASP A 49 13.98 -1.97 23.87
C ASP A 49 14.44 -1.37 25.21
N LEU A 50 13.47 -1.02 26.06
CA LEU A 50 13.73 -0.40 27.36
C LEU A 50 14.26 -1.37 28.42
N ALA A 51 14.22 -2.69 28.17
CA ALA A 51 14.84 -3.65 29.08
C ALA A 51 16.37 -3.65 28.95
N LEU A 52 16.88 -3.39 27.74
CA LEU A 52 18.31 -3.24 27.42
C LEU A 52 18.76 -1.77 27.26
N PRO A 53 18.00 -0.81 27.81
CA PRO A 53 17.99 0.61 27.41
C PRO A 53 18.45 0.93 25.97
N PHE A 54 18.01 0.13 25.00
CA PHE A 54 18.49 0.22 23.62
C PHE A 54 17.51 1.00 22.76
N THR A 55 18.06 1.93 21.96
CA THR A 55 17.31 2.64 20.93
C THR A 55 18.15 2.69 19.65
N SER A 56 17.52 2.43 18.52
CA SER A 56 18.16 2.50 17.21
C SER A 56 17.25 3.22 16.22
N PHE A 57 17.84 4.14 15.46
CA PHE A 57 17.16 4.88 14.42
C PHE A 57 17.72 4.50 13.06
N TYR A 58 16.83 4.29 12.11
CA TYR A 58 17.21 3.97 10.73
C TYR A 58 16.31 4.68 9.74
N GLU A 59 16.80 4.86 8.53
CA GLU A 59 16.07 5.56 7.48
C GLU A 59 14.95 4.68 6.92
N PRO A 60 13.78 5.26 6.59
CA PRO A 60 12.76 4.55 5.86
C PRO A 60 13.28 4.05 4.51
N VAL A 61 12.75 2.92 4.07
CA VAL A 61 13.10 2.36 2.76
C VAL A 61 12.35 3.15 1.68
N ALA A 62 13.06 3.56 0.64
CA ALA A 62 12.43 4.22 -0.51
C ALA A 62 11.44 3.25 -1.18
N PRO A 63 10.32 3.76 -1.76
CA PRO A 63 9.36 2.90 -2.43
C PRO A 63 10.04 2.18 -3.61
N ILE A 64 9.73 0.89 -3.77
CA ILE A 64 10.19 0.13 -4.92
C ILE A 64 9.59 0.76 -6.17
N LYS A 65 10.46 1.15 -7.09
CA LYS A 65 10.09 1.67 -8.39
C LYS A 65 10.24 0.58 -9.44
N SER A 66 9.17 0.34 -10.16
CA SER A 66 9.13 -0.50 -11.35
C SER A 66 9.01 0.40 -12.58
N LYS A 67 9.42 -0.09 -13.75
CA LYS A 67 9.35 0.67 -15.00
C LYS A 67 8.52 -0.11 -16.01
N TYR A 68 7.55 0.56 -16.64
CA TYR A 68 6.96 0.09 -17.89
C TYR A 68 7.34 1.06 -18.99
N TYR A 69 7.98 0.56 -20.05
CA TYR A 69 8.59 1.38 -21.10
C TYR A 69 9.50 2.49 -20.52
N ASP A 70 9.06 3.74 -20.60
CA ASP A 70 9.76 4.93 -20.10
C ASP A 70 9.14 5.55 -18.83
N THR A 71 8.04 4.99 -18.34
CA THR A 71 7.37 5.50 -17.15
C THR A 71 7.75 4.69 -15.92
N GLU A 72 8.25 5.36 -14.89
CA GLU A 72 8.43 4.78 -13.56
C GLU A 72 7.10 4.79 -12.80
N PHE A 73 6.84 3.72 -12.05
CA PHE A 73 5.68 3.60 -11.17
C PHE A 73 6.08 2.95 -9.85
N SER A 74 5.42 3.37 -8.78
CA SER A 74 5.61 2.91 -7.42
C SER A 74 4.28 2.48 -6.79
N LEU A 75 4.33 2.02 -5.54
CA LEU A 75 3.14 1.66 -4.76
C LEU A 75 2.11 2.79 -4.66
N TRP A 76 2.55 4.05 -4.72
CA TRP A 76 1.71 5.22 -4.49
C TRP A 76 1.07 5.77 -5.76
N ASP A 77 1.52 5.29 -6.92
CA ASP A 77 1.02 5.75 -8.22
C ASP A 77 -0.24 4.96 -8.60
N ARG A 78 -1.22 5.67 -9.15
CA ARG A 78 -2.50 5.09 -9.58
C ARG A 78 -2.98 5.74 -10.87
N PHE A 79 -3.73 4.98 -11.65
CA PHE A 79 -4.42 5.51 -12.83
C PHE A 79 -5.74 6.15 -12.39
N GLU A 80 -5.84 7.47 -12.50
CA GLU A 80 -7.08 8.19 -12.24
C GLU A 80 -7.86 8.30 -13.56
N LEU A 81 -8.99 7.59 -13.62
CA LEU A 81 -9.88 7.55 -14.78
C LEU A 81 -11.08 8.46 -14.53
N SER A 82 -11.41 9.31 -15.50
CA SER A 82 -12.53 10.26 -15.40
C SER A 82 -13.79 9.72 -16.09
N GLY A 83 -14.87 9.53 -15.33
CA GLY A 83 -16.21 9.23 -15.82
C GLY A 83 -16.57 7.74 -15.92
N PRO A 84 -17.88 7.42 -16.05
CA PRO A 84 -18.33 6.07 -16.35
C PRO A 84 -17.86 5.69 -17.75
N MET A 85 -17.09 4.60 -17.85
CA MET A 85 -16.60 4.07 -19.12
C MET A 85 -16.95 2.60 -19.20
N THR A 86 -17.31 2.14 -20.39
CA THR A 86 -17.49 0.71 -20.61
C THR A 86 -16.16 -0.03 -20.43
N LEU A 87 -16.22 -1.31 -20.11
CA LEU A 87 -15.03 -2.16 -20.01
C LEU A 87 -14.20 -2.11 -21.32
N GLN A 88 -14.87 -2.07 -22.47
CA GLN A 88 -14.21 -1.86 -23.77
C GLN A 88 -13.48 -0.51 -23.82
N GLY A 89 -14.14 0.57 -23.42
CA GLY A 89 -13.53 1.91 -23.40
C GLY A 89 -12.33 2.00 -22.47
N LEU A 90 -12.35 1.27 -21.34
CA LEU A 90 -11.19 1.14 -20.45
C LEU A 90 -10.04 0.42 -21.14
N ILE A 91 -10.29 -0.73 -21.76
CA ILE A 91 -9.25 -1.51 -22.46
C ILE A 91 -8.62 -0.68 -23.59
N ASP A 92 -9.45 0.03 -24.38
CA ASP A 92 -8.99 0.88 -25.47
C ASP A 92 -8.21 2.09 -24.95
N TYR A 93 -8.62 2.69 -23.82
CA TYR A 93 -7.86 3.76 -23.18
C TYR A 93 -6.43 3.34 -22.81
N PHE A 94 -6.26 2.18 -22.16
CA PHE A 94 -4.94 1.66 -21.80
C PHE A 94 -4.10 1.32 -23.03
N LYS A 95 -4.73 0.82 -24.10
CA LYS A 95 -4.06 0.48 -25.36
C LYS A 95 -3.62 1.72 -26.13
N ASP A 96 -4.47 2.72 -26.28
CA ASP A 96 -4.21 3.88 -27.13
C ASP A 96 -3.35 4.94 -26.43
N ARG A 97 -3.59 5.20 -25.14
CA ARG A 97 -2.86 6.22 -24.38
C ARG A 97 -1.55 5.70 -23.80
N LEU A 98 -1.61 4.53 -23.17
CA LEU A 98 -0.48 3.98 -22.39
C LEU A 98 0.28 2.88 -23.15
N LYS A 99 -0.22 2.43 -24.32
CA LYS A 99 0.33 1.31 -25.09
C LYS A 99 0.42 0.02 -24.27
N LEU A 100 -0.46 -0.13 -23.28
CA LEU A 100 -0.53 -1.28 -22.39
C LEU A 100 -1.70 -2.18 -22.81
N ASN A 101 -1.40 -3.47 -22.97
CA ASN A 101 -2.44 -4.47 -23.21
C ASN A 101 -2.95 -5.00 -21.87
N VAL A 102 -4.21 -4.71 -21.55
CA VAL A 102 -4.88 -5.22 -20.34
C VAL A 102 -5.11 -6.72 -20.50
N THR A 103 -4.43 -7.54 -19.71
CA THR A 103 -4.56 -9.00 -19.72
C THR A 103 -5.63 -9.49 -18.76
N MET A 104 -5.76 -8.83 -17.60
CA MET A 104 -6.70 -9.17 -16.54
C MET A 104 -7.12 -7.91 -15.78
N LEU A 105 -8.40 -7.86 -15.39
CA LEU A 105 -8.98 -6.83 -14.54
C LEU A 105 -9.81 -7.51 -13.45
N SER A 106 -9.59 -7.13 -12.20
CA SER A 106 -10.33 -7.63 -11.05
C SER A 106 -10.71 -6.48 -10.14
N GLN A 107 -11.89 -6.59 -9.53
CA GLN A 107 -12.31 -5.78 -8.41
C GLN A 107 -12.30 -6.66 -7.16
N ASP A 108 -11.34 -6.41 -6.27
CA ASP A 108 -11.05 -7.25 -5.12
C ASP A 108 -10.87 -8.74 -5.52
N VAL A 109 -11.79 -9.60 -5.07
CA VAL A 109 -11.78 -11.05 -5.34
C VAL A 109 -12.53 -11.39 -6.65
N SER A 110 -13.26 -10.43 -7.22
CA SER A 110 -14.12 -10.64 -8.38
C SER A 110 -13.36 -10.33 -9.67
N MET A 111 -13.18 -11.34 -10.52
CA MET A 111 -12.55 -11.16 -11.83
C MET A 111 -13.55 -10.57 -12.85
N LEU A 112 -13.30 -9.33 -13.27
CA LEU A 112 -14.13 -8.59 -14.23
C LEU A 112 -13.78 -8.99 -15.66
N TYR A 113 -12.49 -9.07 -15.99
CA TYR A 113 -12.01 -9.41 -17.33
C TYR A 113 -10.74 -10.25 -17.26
N ALA A 114 -10.60 -11.21 -18.18
CA ALA A 114 -9.33 -11.86 -18.45
C ALA A 114 -9.27 -12.34 -19.91
N PHE A 115 -8.08 -12.28 -20.52
CA PHE A 115 -7.88 -12.65 -21.93
C PHE A 115 -8.17 -14.14 -22.24
N PHE A 116 -8.18 -15.00 -21.22
CA PHE A 116 -8.46 -16.43 -21.35
C PHE A 116 -9.93 -16.80 -21.09
N MET A 117 -10.82 -15.82 -20.82
CA MET A 117 -12.26 -16.10 -20.68
C MET A 117 -12.89 -16.57 -22.00
N PRO A 118 -13.92 -17.44 -21.96
CA PRO A 118 -14.66 -17.83 -23.15
C PRO A 118 -15.21 -16.61 -23.91
N GLU A 119 -15.16 -16.63 -25.25
CA GLU A 119 -15.52 -15.48 -26.09
C GLU A 119 -16.94 -14.95 -25.82
N ALA A 120 -17.91 -15.84 -25.58
CA ALA A 120 -19.29 -15.46 -25.27
C ALA A 120 -19.37 -14.58 -24.02
N LYS A 121 -18.71 -14.99 -22.92
CA LYS A 121 -18.67 -14.24 -21.66
C LYS A 121 -17.89 -12.93 -21.80
N ARG A 122 -16.87 -12.91 -22.65
CA ARG A 122 -16.06 -11.71 -22.89
C ARG A 122 -16.88 -10.64 -23.61
N LYS A 123 -17.56 -11.00 -24.70
CA LYS A 123 -18.42 -10.08 -25.46
C LYS A 123 -19.53 -9.48 -24.61
N GLU A 124 -20.14 -10.28 -23.72
CA GLU A 124 -21.16 -9.80 -22.78
C GLU A 124 -20.61 -8.72 -21.82
N ARG A 125 -19.42 -8.93 -21.28
CA ARG A 125 -18.81 -8.02 -20.29
C ARG A 125 -18.21 -6.76 -20.89
N LEU A 126 -17.76 -6.78 -22.14
CA LEU A 126 -17.15 -5.62 -22.80
C LEU A 126 -18.12 -4.43 -22.94
N VAL A 127 -19.42 -4.70 -23.01
CA VAL A 127 -20.48 -3.68 -23.17
C VAL A 127 -20.94 -3.12 -21.81
N MET A 128 -20.57 -3.76 -20.70
CA MET A 128 -20.96 -3.30 -19.35
C MET A 128 -20.25 -1.99 -19.00
N SER A 129 -21.03 -1.04 -18.47
CA SER A 129 -20.60 0.26 -17.92
C SER A 129 -20.38 0.19 -16.42
#